data_AF-A0A2A4PQZ3-F1
#
_entry.id   AF-A0A2A4PQZ3-F1
#
_cell.length_a   1.000
_cell.length_b   1.000
_cell.length_c   1.000
_cell.angle_alpha   90.00
_cell.angle_beta   90.00
_cell.angle_gamma   90.00
#
_symmetry.space_group_name_H-M   'P 1'
#
loop_
_entity.id
_entity.type
_entity.pdbx_description
1 polymer ?
#
loop_
_entity_poly.entity_id
_entity_poly.type
_entity_poly.pdbx_seq_one_letter_code
_entity_poly.pdbx_strand_id
1 'polypeptide(L)'
;MTTGSINVQSENIFPIIKKFLYSDHEIFLRELIANATDASQKLKALSSMGKVKDEISELRIEVEVNKDARTIHIKDNGIGMDEAEVEKYINQIAFSGAEDFVNKYKDKTDGANMIGHFGLGFYSSFMVAERVELITKSYKKTAKAVKWECDGSPKYTIEPADRKERGTEVILHVAEDSVEFLEDSKISELLSKYCKFLPIEIKFGTKTDNVPDGKDKDGKEKTKEVVSDNIINNTNPAWKKQPSKLKEEDYNSFYRELYPYSFEDPLFNIHLNVDYPFNLTGILYFPRLKNKVEIQKDKIQLYCNQVFVTDSVEGIVPDFLTLLHGVIDSPDIPLNISRSYLQSDARVKQIAGHISKKVADKLEQLFKKDRKD
;
A
#
# COMPACT_ATOMS: atom_id res chain seq x y z
N MET A 1 27.38 0.95 -38.02
CA MET A 1 26.50 0.86 -36.84
C MET A 1 26.50 2.21 -36.18
N THR A 2 25.35 2.88 -36.17
CA THR A 2 25.23 4.18 -35.50
C THR A 2 24.74 3.91 -34.09
N THR A 3 25.65 3.94 -33.12
CA THR A 3 25.31 3.99 -31.70
C THR A 3 24.97 5.43 -31.36
N GLY A 4 23.69 5.71 -31.14
CA GLY A 4 23.21 6.98 -30.60
C GLY A 4 22.77 6.78 -29.16
N SER A 5 23.17 7.67 -28.25
CA SER A 5 22.57 7.79 -26.93
C SER A 5 21.32 8.66 -27.05
N ILE A 6 20.17 8.13 -26.61
CA ILE A 6 18.96 8.93 -26.43
C ILE A 6 19.15 9.68 -25.12
N ASN A 7 19.41 10.98 -25.21
CA ASN A 7 19.42 11.88 -24.06
C ASN A 7 18.00 12.40 -23.88
N VAL A 8 17.25 11.86 -22.92
CA VAL A 8 15.92 12.38 -22.58
C VAL A 8 16.13 13.72 -21.89
N GLN A 9 15.88 14.83 -22.60
CA GLN A 9 15.89 16.16 -22.00
C GLN A 9 14.72 16.25 -21.01
N SER A 10 15.02 16.62 -19.77
CA SER A 10 14.10 16.76 -18.63
C SER A 10 12.91 17.68 -18.91
N GLU A 11 13.02 18.59 -19.88
CA GLU A 11 11.98 19.57 -20.22
C GLU A 11 10.65 18.94 -20.71
N ASN A 12 10.68 17.73 -21.26
CA ASN A 12 9.48 17.07 -21.79
C ASN A 12 8.95 15.92 -20.92
N ILE A 13 9.54 15.68 -19.75
CA ILE A 13 9.20 14.48 -18.96
C ILE A 13 7.89 14.64 -18.18
N PHE A 14 7.56 15.83 -17.69
CA PHE A 14 6.32 16.06 -16.94
C PHE A 14 5.06 15.86 -17.80
N PRO A 15 4.96 16.39 -19.04
CA PRO A 15 3.85 16.06 -19.94
C PRO A 15 3.75 14.56 -20.24
N ILE A 16 4.88 13.85 -20.34
CA ILE A 16 4.92 12.41 -20.59
C ILE A 16 4.45 11.63 -19.35
N ILE A 17 4.94 11.97 -18.16
CA ILE A 17 4.53 11.37 -16.88
C ILE A 17 3.02 11.58 -16.69
N LYS A 18 2.55 12.82 -16.87
CA LYS A 18 1.12 13.14 -16.88
C LYS A 18 0.38 12.22 -17.86
N LYS A 19 0.81 12.14 -19.13
CA LYS A 19 0.21 11.27 -20.16
C LYS A 19 0.25 9.76 -19.90
N PHE A 20 1.32 9.24 -19.31
CA PHE A 20 1.47 7.82 -19.01
C PHE A 20 0.71 7.40 -17.74
N LEU A 21 0.57 8.30 -16.78
CA LEU A 21 -0.16 8.04 -15.53
C LEU A 21 -1.66 8.40 -15.64
N TYR A 22 -2.07 9.20 -16.64
CA TYR A 22 -3.43 9.75 -16.83
C TYR A 22 -4.57 8.73 -16.92
N SER A 23 -4.32 7.42 -16.92
CA SER A 23 -5.40 6.44 -16.87
C SER A 23 -6.11 6.40 -15.52
N ASP A 24 -5.47 6.82 -14.42
CA ASP A 24 -6.11 6.79 -13.09
C ASP A 24 -5.51 7.85 -12.16
N HIS A 25 -6.16 9.03 -12.05
CA HIS A 25 -5.72 10.13 -11.19
C HIS A 25 -5.61 9.73 -9.73
N GLU A 26 -6.27 8.66 -9.30
CA GLU A 26 -6.31 8.17 -7.92
C GLU A 26 -4.97 7.59 -7.43
N ILE A 27 -4.07 7.26 -8.35
CA ILE A 27 -2.81 6.55 -8.04
C ILE A 27 -1.85 7.41 -7.21
N PHE A 28 -1.96 8.75 -7.23
CA PHE A 28 -1.01 9.61 -6.50
C PHE A 28 -0.92 9.26 -5.01
N LEU A 29 -2.07 9.00 -4.38
CA LEU A 29 -2.12 8.70 -2.95
C LEU A 29 -1.51 7.33 -2.66
N ARG A 30 -1.74 6.34 -3.53
CA ARG A 30 -1.09 5.02 -3.44
C ARG A 30 0.43 5.16 -3.46
N GLU A 31 0.97 5.92 -4.41
CA GLU A 31 2.42 6.09 -4.57
C GLU A 31 3.06 6.86 -3.41
N LEU A 32 2.43 7.93 -2.93
CA LEU A 32 2.96 8.72 -1.81
C LEU A 32 2.94 7.94 -0.49
N ILE A 33 1.86 7.20 -0.22
CA ILE A 33 1.76 6.34 0.97
C ILE A 33 2.72 5.14 0.88
N ALA A 34 2.93 4.58 -0.32
CA ALA A 34 3.96 3.57 -0.56
C ALA A 34 5.37 4.10 -0.24
N ASN A 35 5.71 5.31 -0.70
CA ASN A 35 7.00 5.93 -0.38
C ASN A 35 7.19 6.18 1.12
N ALA A 36 6.15 6.65 1.81
CA ALA A 36 6.15 6.82 3.26
C ALA A 36 6.29 5.48 4.02
N THR A 37 5.70 4.41 3.49
CA THR A 37 5.84 3.04 4.01
C THR A 37 7.27 2.56 3.85
N ASP A 38 7.88 2.73 2.67
CA ASP A 38 9.29 2.39 2.42
C ASP A 38 10.22 3.19 3.32
N ALA A 39 9.97 4.49 3.52
CA ALA A 39 10.75 5.33 4.42
C ALA A 39 10.76 4.78 5.86
N SER A 40 9.60 4.31 6.33
CA SER A 40 9.44 3.68 7.64
C SER A 40 10.13 2.31 7.71
N GLN A 41 9.98 1.47 6.68
CA GLN A 41 10.61 0.15 6.62
C GLN A 41 12.14 0.24 6.55
N LYS A 42 12.70 1.18 5.78
CA LYS A 42 14.15 1.45 5.75
C LYS A 42 14.68 1.78 7.14
N LEU A 43 13.95 2.63 7.87
CA LEU A 43 14.32 2.99 9.23
C LEU A 43 14.28 1.76 10.17
N LYS A 44 13.21 0.94 10.11
CA LYS A 44 13.12 -0.31 10.88
C LYS A 44 14.29 -1.25 10.56
N ALA A 45 14.64 -1.42 9.29
CA ALA A 45 15.76 -2.26 8.85
C ALA A 45 17.11 -1.72 9.34
N LEU A 46 17.35 -0.41 9.27
CA LEU A 46 18.58 0.18 9.82
C LEU A 46 18.66 0.03 11.34
N SER A 47 17.53 0.10 12.03
CA SER A 47 17.47 -0.13 13.48
C SER A 47 17.78 -1.58 13.86
N SER A 48 17.21 -2.56 13.16
CA SER A 48 17.47 -3.97 13.45
C SER A 48 18.93 -4.35 13.18
N MET A 49 19.60 -3.63 12.26
CA MET A 49 21.05 -3.72 12.02
C MET A 49 21.91 -2.95 13.03
N GLY A 50 21.32 -2.27 14.03
CA GLY A 50 22.04 -1.46 15.01
C GLY A 50 22.67 -0.17 14.46
N LYS A 51 22.27 0.26 13.25
CA LYS A 51 22.75 1.49 12.60
C LYS A 51 22.02 2.74 13.08
N VAL A 52 20.82 2.57 13.62
CA VAL A 52 20.08 3.59 14.35
C VAL A 52 20.13 3.20 15.82
N LYS A 53 20.72 4.07 16.66
CA LYS A 53 20.90 3.80 18.09
C LYS A 53 19.86 4.46 18.97
N ASP A 54 19.17 5.47 18.44
CA ASP A 54 18.12 6.16 19.16
C ASP A 54 16.83 5.32 19.12
N GLU A 55 16.02 5.46 20.16
CA GLU A 55 14.71 4.82 20.22
C GLU A 55 13.83 5.31 19.06
N ILE A 56 13.25 4.36 18.33
CA ILE A 56 12.32 4.67 17.24
C ILE A 56 10.93 4.75 17.85
N SER A 57 10.39 5.96 17.89
CA SER A 57 8.97 6.21 18.13
C SER A 57 8.10 5.36 17.22
N GLU A 58 6.88 5.06 17.64
CA GLU A 58 5.91 4.35 16.80
C GLU A 58 5.81 5.01 15.42
N LEU A 59 6.06 4.21 14.38
CA LEU A 59 6.09 4.69 13.01
C LEU A 59 4.68 4.76 12.45
N ARG A 60 4.34 5.92 11.91
CA ARG A 60 3.00 6.25 11.44
C ARG A 60 3.08 7.18 10.24
N ILE A 61 2.11 7.03 9.37
CA ILE A 61 1.82 7.92 8.25
C ILE A 61 0.54 8.69 8.60
N GLU A 62 0.53 9.99 8.41
CA GLU A 62 -0.63 10.84 8.66
C GLU A 62 -1.01 11.57 7.38
N VAL A 63 -2.29 11.50 7.03
CA VAL A 63 -2.88 12.24 5.91
C VAL A 63 -3.79 13.32 6.48
N GLU A 64 -3.63 14.54 6.00
CA GLU A 64 -4.48 15.68 6.37
C GLU A 64 -4.96 16.39 5.12
N VAL A 65 -6.22 16.82 5.14
CA VAL A 65 -6.82 17.62 4.07
C VAL A 65 -7.21 18.97 4.65
N ASN A 66 -6.77 20.04 4.01
CA ASN A 66 -7.13 21.41 4.36
C ASN A 66 -7.88 22.03 3.18
N LYS A 67 -9.22 22.05 3.28
CA LYS A 67 -10.10 22.60 2.25
C LYS A 67 -9.88 24.10 2.04
N ASP A 68 -9.67 24.85 3.12
CA ASP A 68 -9.52 26.31 3.07
C ASP A 68 -8.21 26.72 2.38
N ALA A 69 -7.11 26.00 2.69
CA ALA A 69 -5.82 26.21 2.06
C ALA A 69 -5.68 25.48 0.70
N ARG A 70 -6.65 24.63 0.34
CA ARG A 70 -6.62 23.73 -0.83
C ARG A 70 -5.38 22.83 -0.83
N THR A 71 -5.02 22.26 0.32
CA THR A 71 -3.85 21.39 0.45
C THR A 71 -4.17 20.00 0.95
N ILE A 72 -3.38 19.03 0.51
CA ILE A 72 -3.31 17.68 1.09
C ILE A 72 -1.89 17.46 1.60
N HIS A 73 -1.76 17.03 2.86
CA HIS A 73 -0.49 16.76 3.50
C HIS A 73 -0.34 15.26 3.74
N ILE A 74 0.79 14.69 3.34
CA ILE A 74 1.18 13.31 3.65
C ILE A 74 2.46 13.39 4.48
N LYS A 75 2.35 13.00 5.76
CA LYS A 75 3.43 13.08 6.74
C LYS A 75 3.85 11.69 7.14
N ASP A 76 5.15 11.42 7.17
CA ASP A 76 5.73 10.23 7.76
C ASP A 76 6.82 10.61 8.76
N ASN A 77 7.03 9.74 9.75
CA ASN A 77 8.14 9.84 10.71
C ASN A 77 9.23 8.77 10.44
N GLY A 78 9.34 8.34 9.19
CA GLY A 78 10.31 7.35 8.69
C GLY A 78 11.73 7.90 8.61
N ILE A 79 12.53 7.39 7.67
CA ILE A 79 13.98 7.69 7.60
C ILE A 79 14.30 9.16 7.27
N GLY A 80 13.41 9.85 6.54
CA GLY A 80 13.67 11.18 5.99
C GLY A 80 14.87 11.22 5.05
N MET A 81 15.18 12.42 4.56
CA MET A 81 16.25 12.72 3.61
C MET A 81 17.05 13.94 4.04
N ASP A 82 18.35 13.95 3.71
CA ASP A 82 19.18 15.16 3.69
C ASP A 82 19.17 15.83 2.31
N GLU A 83 19.83 16.98 2.17
CA GLU A 83 19.84 17.77 0.93
C GLU A 83 20.37 16.98 -0.27
N ALA A 84 21.45 16.22 -0.09
CA ALA A 84 22.03 15.41 -1.15
C ALA A 84 21.11 14.25 -1.57
N GLU A 85 20.38 13.67 -0.61
CA GLU A 85 19.35 12.66 -0.88
C GLU A 85 18.14 13.27 -1.62
N VAL A 86 17.74 14.51 -1.31
CA VAL A 86 16.70 15.25 -2.06
C VAL A 86 17.17 15.51 -3.50
N GLU A 87 18.40 16.00 -3.68
CA GLU A 87 18.97 16.22 -5.01
C GLU A 87 19.00 14.93 -5.84
N LYS A 88 19.38 13.81 -5.21
CA LYS A 88 19.51 12.53 -5.91
C LYS A 88 18.17 11.86 -6.18
N TYR A 89 17.26 11.80 -5.21
CA TYR A 89 16.06 10.97 -5.31
C TYR A 89 14.81 11.75 -5.69
N ILE A 90 14.79 13.06 -5.48
CA ILE A 90 13.71 13.92 -5.96
C ILE A 90 14.11 14.51 -7.31
N ASN A 91 15.22 15.25 -7.43
CA ASN A 91 15.51 15.99 -8.67
C ASN A 91 16.00 15.12 -9.84
N GLN A 92 16.72 14.03 -9.57
CA GLN A 92 17.15 13.11 -10.62
C GLN A 92 16.07 12.06 -10.84
N ILE A 93 15.27 12.30 -11.87
CA ILE A 93 14.16 11.42 -12.25
C ILE A 93 14.68 10.01 -12.55
N ALA A 94 13.89 9.00 -12.19
CA ALA A 94 14.15 7.58 -12.36
C ALA A 94 15.22 6.97 -11.42
N PHE A 95 15.71 7.71 -10.43
CA PHE A 95 16.51 7.14 -9.35
C PHE A 95 15.62 6.77 -8.15
N SER A 96 15.68 5.50 -7.74
CA SER A 96 14.92 5.02 -6.59
C SER A 96 15.81 4.83 -5.36
N GLY A 97 15.54 5.61 -4.32
CA GLY A 97 16.18 5.41 -3.02
C GLY A 97 15.77 4.10 -2.34
N ALA A 98 14.65 3.50 -2.75
CA ALA A 98 14.22 2.18 -2.26
C ALA A 98 15.03 1.05 -2.92
N GLU A 99 15.22 1.13 -4.24
CA GLU A 99 16.05 0.18 -4.97
C GLU A 99 17.52 0.25 -4.56
N ASP A 100 18.07 1.47 -4.41
CA ASP A 100 19.41 1.68 -3.87
C ASP A 100 19.60 1.04 -2.49
N PHE A 101 18.57 1.13 -1.63
CA PHE A 101 18.59 0.53 -0.31
C PHE A 101 18.61 -0.99 -0.39
N VAL A 102 17.71 -1.59 -1.18
CA VAL A 102 17.66 -3.05 -1.40
C VAL A 102 19.00 -3.54 -1.93
N ASN A 103 19.56 -2.90 -2.96
CA ASN A 103 20.84 -3.29 -3.55
C ASN A 103 22.00 -3.21 -2.55
N LYS A 104 22.01 -2.19 -1.68
CA LYS A 104 23.03 -2.00 -0.65
C LYS A 104 22.93 -3.00 0.51
N TYR A 105 21.73 -3.51 0.79
CA TYR A 105 21.45 -4.31 1.98
C TYR A 105 20.89 -5.72 1.70
N LYS A 106 20.84 -6.15 0.45
CA LYS A 106 20.29 -7.44 0.00
C LYS A 106 20.75 -8.66 0.79
N ASP A 107 22.00 -8.67 1.27
CA ASP A 107 22.59 -9.80 2.01
C ASP A 107 22.42 -9.68 3.55
N LYS A 108 21.79 -8.61 4.03
CA LYS A 108 21.70 -8.24 5.47
C LYS A 108 20.29 -8.00 5.95
N THR A 109 19.32 -7.95 5.05
CA THR A 109 17.91 -7.81 5.36
C THR A 109 17.19 -9.03 4.85
N ASP A 110 16.62 -9.85 5.75
CA ASP A 110 15.69 -10.93 5.40
C ASP A 110 14.44 -10.32 4.75
N GLY A 111 14.49 -10.09 3.43
CA GLY A 111 13.34 -9.63 2.66
C GLY A 111 12.80 -8.27 3.11
N ALA A 112 13.66 -7.23 3.15
CA ALA A 112 13.16 -5.86 3.18
C ALA A 112 12.46 -5.58 1.84
N ASN A 113 11.21 -6.01 1.77
CA ASN A 113 10.33 -5.88 0.63
C ASN A 113 9.90 -4.42 0.50
N MET A 114 10.76 -3.63 -0.14
CA MET A 114 10.41 -2.27 -0.55
C MET A 114 9.35 -2.33 -1.64
N ILE A 115 8.47 -1.34 -1.63
CA ILE A 115 7.39 -1.17 -2.59
C ILE A 115 7.90 -0.43 -3.84
N GLY A 116 8.70 0.63 -3.64
CA GLY A 116 9.16 1.51 -4.70
C GLY A 116 10.36 0.98 -5.48
N HIS A 117 10.27 0.99 -6.82
CA HIS A 117 11.36 0.54 -7.70
C HIS A 117 11.81 1.60 -8.71
N PHE A 118 10.90 2.32 -9.36
CA PHE A 118 11.25 3.11 -10.56
C PHE A 118 11.59 4.59 -10.32
N GLY A 119 11.47 5.10 -9.09
CA GLY A 119 11.82 6.50 -8.78
C GLY A 119 10.91 7.55 -9.45
N LEU A 120 9.70 7.15 -9.86
CA LEU A 120 8.71 8.04 -10.51
C LEU A 120 7.47 8.29 -9.65
N GLY A 121 7.23 7.47 -8.62
CA GLY A 121 6.01 7.51 -7.81
C GLY A 121 5.75 8.88 -7.17
N PHE A 122 6.80 9.59 -6.74
CA PHE A 122 6.67 10.94 -6.18
C PHE A 122 6.01 11.94 -7.16
N TYR A 123 6.33 11.84 -8.45
CA TYR A 123 5.85 12.75 -9.49
C TYR A 123 4.38 12.55 -9.87
N SER A 124 3.75 11.47 -9.42
CA SER A 124 2.29 11.30 -9.52
C SER A 124 1.52 12.37 -8.75
N SER A 125 2.14 13.04 -7.77
CA SER A 125 1.57 14.19 -7.06
C SER A 125 1.12 15.32 -8.01
N PHE A 126 1.87 15.58 -9.09
CA PHE A 126 1.54 16.59 -10.10
C PHE A 126 0.37 16.21 -11.02
N MET A 127 -0.24 15.03 -10.84
CA MET A 127 -1.50 14.69 -11.49
C MET A 127 -2.68 15.43 -10.88
N VAL A 128 -2.59 15.79 -9.59
CA VAL A 128 -3.67 16.44 -8.83
C VAL A 128 -3.25 17.77 -8.22
N ALA A 129 -1.95 18.08 -8.23
CA ALA A 129 -1.38 19.29 -7.66
C ALA A 129 -0.78 20.21 -8.74
N GLU A 130 -1.01 21.51 -8.60
CA GLU A 130 -0.32 22.54 -9.39
C GLU A 130 1.06 22.88 -8.81
N ARG A 131 1.25 22.61 -7.52
CA ARG A 131 2.51 22.86 -6.81
C ARG A 131 2.68 21.83 -5.71
N VAL A 132 3.91 21.37 -5.50
CA VAL A 132 4.27 20.38 -4.49
C VAL A 132 5.42 20.90 -3.65
N GLU A 133 5.28 20.81 -2.34
CA GLU A 133 6.35 21.04 -1.38
C GLU A 133 6.75 19.74 -0.70
N LEU A 134 8.03 19.58 -0.41
CA LEU A 134 8.57 18.46 0.36
C LEU A 134 9.45 19.02 1.47
N ILE A 135 9.05 18.80 2.72
CA ILE A 135 9.79 19.22 3.90
C ILE A 135 10.29 17.97 4.61
N THR A 136 11.61 17.81 4.69
CA THR A 136 12.23 16.56 5.15
C THR A 136 13.35 16.79 6.13
N LYS A 137 13.53 15.85 7.06
CA LYS A 137 14.71 15.76 7.93
C LYS A 137 15.16 14.31 8.09
N SER A 138 16.41 14.06 7.68
CA SER A 138 17.05 12.74 7.80
C SER A 138 17.18 12.29 9.27
N TYR A 139 17.18 10.98 9.45
CA TYR A 139 17.53 10.31 10.72
C TYR A 139 18.98 10.59 11.17
N LYS A 140 19.86 11.04 10.26
CA LYS A 140 21.24 11.39 10.57
C LYS A 140 21.25 12.63 11.48
N LYS A 141 21.80 12.52 12.69
CA LYS A 141 21.78 13.59 13.73
C LYS A 141 22.29 14.96 13.26
N THR A 142 23.23 14.99 12.32
CA THR A 142 23.85 16.22 11.80
C THR A 142 23.12 16.80 10.60
N ALA A 143 22.12 16.10 10.04
CA ALA A 143 21.38 16.58 8.89
C ALA A 143 20.46 17.74 9.29
N LYS A 144 20.52 18.81 8.51
CA LYS A 144 19.55 19.92 8.59
C LYS A 144 18.27 19.50 7.87
N ALA A 145 17.17 20.10 8.28
CA ALA A 145 15.93 19.96 7.53
C ALA A 145 16.00 20.77 6.24
N VAL A 146 15.36 20.24 5.20
CA VAL A 146 15.36 20.80 3.85
C VAL A 146 13.92 20.92 3.38
N LYS A 147 13.61 22.05 2.73
CA LYS A 147 12.39 22.25 1.97
C LYS A 147 12.73 22.24 0.49
N TRP A 148 11.99 21.45 -0.27
CA TRP A 148 11.99 21.42 -1.71
C TRP A 148 10.62 21.88 -2.22
N GLU A 149 10.58 22.64 -3.31
CA GLU A 149 9.34 23.13 -3.91
C GLU A 149 9.44 23.15 -5.44
N CYS A 150 8.34 22.78 -6.10
CA CYS A 150 8.23 22.74 -7.56
C CYS A 150 6.77 22.94 -7.99
N ASP A 151 6.56 23.69 -9.07
CA ASP A 151 5.27 24.02 -9.68
C ASP A 151 4.89 23.08 -10.85
N GLY A 152 5.55 21.92 -10.93
CA GLY A 152 5.39 20.98 -12.04
C GLY A 152 6.14 21.38 -13.32
N SER A 153 6.90 22.48 -13.29
CA SER A 153 7.90 22.80 -14.30
C SER A 153 9.25 22.13 -13.99
N PRO A 154 10.22 22.14 -14.92
CA PRO A 154 11.58 21.67 -14.63
C PRO A 154 12.34 22.49 -13.57
N LYS A 155 11.75 23.59 -13.07
CA LYS A 155 12.35 24.45 -12.05
C LYS A 155 11.90 23.97 -10.66
N TYR A 156 12.86 23.98 -9.74
CA TYR A 156 12.62 23.70 -8.34
C TYR A 156 13.50 24.60 -7.47
N THR A 157 13.14 24.72 -6.19
CA THR A 157 13.96 25.38 -5.18
C THR A 157 14.29 24.41 -4.05
N ILE A 158 15.48 24.53 -3.48
CA ILE A 158 15.89 23.85 -2.25
C ILE A 158 16.35 24.92 -1.28
N GLU A 159 15.77 24.93 -0.08
CA GLU A 159 16.13 25.84 0.99
C GLU A 159 16.17 25.13 2.36
N PRO A 160 16.90 25.68 3.35
CA PRO A 160 16.84 25.18 4.71
C PRO A 160 15.42 25.30 5.29
N ALA A 161 14.95 24.28 5.99
CA ALA A 161 13.65 24.27 6.66
C ALA A 161 13.79 24.25 8.20
N ASP A 162 12.74 24.66 8.91
CA ASP A 162 12.63 24.49 10.36
C ASP A 162 11.75 23.27 10.70
N ARG A 163 12.32 22.07 10.54
CA ARG A 163 11.74 20.82 11.03
C ARG A 163 12.59 20.25 12.15
N LYS A 164 11.98 20.02 13.31
CA LYS A 164 12.69 19.46 14.48
C LYS A 164 12.75 17.94 14.43
N GLU A 165 11.66 17.32 14.01
CA GLU A 165 11.50 15.87 14.00
C GLU A 165 11.94 15.24 12.68
N ARG A 166 12.35 13.97 12.76
CA ARG A 166 12.73 13.15 11.61
C ARG A 166 11.50 12.84 10.75
N GLY A 167 11.71 12.67 9.45
CA GLY A 167 10.72 12.17 8.51
C GLY A 167 10.48 13.15 7.37
N THR A 168 9.38 12.94 6.65
CA THR A 168 9.04 13.69 5.44
C THR A 168 7.61 14.21 5.56
N GLU A 169 7.36 15.38 5.02
CA GLU A 169 6.02 15.91 4.76
C GLU A 169 5.96 16.33 3.30
N VAL A 170 4.98 15.77 2.56
CA VAL A 170 4.68 16.15 1.19
C VAL A 170 3.38 16.94 1.20
N ILE A 171 3.41 18.16 0.67
CA ILE A 171 2.27 19.08 0.64
C ILE A 171 1.87 19.28 -0.82
N LEU A 172 0.64 18.91 -1.14
CA LEU A 172 0.08 19.03 -2.48
C LEU A 172 -0.85 20.23 -2.47
N HIS A 173 -0.53 21.26 -3.26
CA HIS A 173 -1.45 22.36 -3.54
C HIS A 173 -2.36 21.93 -4.68
N VAL A 174 -3.61 21.61 -4.34
CA VAL A 174 -4.55 20.89 -5.23
C VAL A 174 -4.99 21.80 -6.37
N ALA A 175 -4.83 21.32 -7.61
CA ALA A 175 -5.22 22.02 -8.83
C ALA A 175 -6.73 22.25 -8.90
N GLU A 176 -7.16 23.26 -9.67
CA GLU A 176 -8.58 23.66 -9.77
C GLU A 176 -9.49 22.56 -10.33
N ASP A 177 -8.96 21.70 -11.20
CA ASP A 177 -9.66 20.58 -11.80
C ASP A 177 -9.66 19.30 -10.93
N SER A 178 -9.01 19.36 -9.76
CA SER A 178 -8.75 18.21 -8.89
C SER A 178 -9.32 18.38 -7.47
N VAL A 179 -10.23 19.35 -7.28
CA VAL A 179 -10.81 19.71 -5.97
C VAL A 179 -11.59 18.57 -5.30
N GLU A 180 -12.00 17.55 -6.05
CA GLU A 180 -12.63 16.34 -5.51
C GLU A 180 -11.75 15.59 -4.50
N PHE A 181 -10.42 15.70 -4.60
CA PHE A 181 -9.49 15.12 -3.63
C PHE A 181 -9.39 15.93 -2.33
N LEU A 182 -10.04 17.09 -2.24
CA LEU A 182 -10.22 17.81 -0.98
C LEU A 182 -11.38 17.26 -0.15
N GLU A 183 -12.16 16.29 -0.66
CA GLU A 183 -13.23 15.65 0.09
C GLU A 183 -12.73 14.46 0.92
N ASP A 184 -12.95 14.51 2.23
CA ASP A 184 -12.52 13.45 3.16
C ASP A 184 -13.07 12.07 2.79
N SER A 185 -14.28 12.01 2.23
CA SER A 185 -14.87 10.75 1.74
C SER A 185 -14.07 10.17 0.57
N LYS A 186 -13.57 11.03 -0.33
CA LYS A 186 -12.77 10.59 -1.47
C LYS A 186 -11.42 10.08 -0.99
N ILE A 187 -10.74 10.81 -0.12
CA ILE A 187 -9.46 10.36 0.45
C ILE A 187 -9.63 9.04 1.25
N SER A 188 -10.70 8.93 2.03
CA SER A 188 -11.02 7.69 2.77
C SER A 188 -11.24 6.49 1.84
N GLU A 189 -11.94 6.69 0.72
CA GLU A 189 -12.15 5.67 -0.31
C GLU A 189 -10.81 5.21 -0.89
N LEU A 190 -9.95 6.14 -1.29
CA LEU A 190 -8.65 5.84 -1.89
C LEU A 190 -7.73 5.11 -0.92
N LEU A 191 -7.63 5.59 0.33
CA LEU A 191 -6.85 4.93 1.37
C LEU A 191 -7.37 3.51 1.67
N SER A 192 -8.68 3.33 1.71
CA SER A 192 -9.32 2.02 1.92
C SER A 192 -9.15 1.08 0.72
N LYS A 193 -9.04 1.62 -0.49
CA LYS A 193 -8.83 0.84 -1.72
C LYS A 193 -7.38 0.40 -1.85
N TYR A 194 -6.44 1.33 -1.73
CA TYR A 194 -5.03 1.08 -2.08
C TYR A 194 -4.13 0.71 -0.90
N CYS A 195 -4.47 1.18 0.30
CA CYS A 195 -3.56 1.19 1.45
C CYS A 195 -4.06 0.37 2.64
N LYS A 196 -5.20 -0.33 2.49
CA LYS A 196 -5.92 -1.06 3.54
C LYS A 196 -5.09 -1.99 4.39
N PHE A 197 -4.03 -2.56 3.81
CA PHE A 197 -3.25 -3.61 4.44
C PHE A 197 -1.77 -3.29 4.56
N LEU A 198 -1.38 -2.02 4.40
CA LEU A 198 0.03 -1.63 4.51
C LEU A 198 0.57 -1.85 5.94
N PRO A 199 1.87 -2.18 6.09
CA PRO A 199 2.46 -2.60 7.36
C PRO A 199 2.78 -1.44 8.33
N ILE A 200 2.44 -0.20 7.98
CA ILE A 200 2.63 1.00 8.79
C ILE A 200 1.26 1.62 9.01
N GLU A 201 0.95 2.06 10.23
CA GLU A 201 -0.33 2.69 10.54
C GLU A 201 -0.52 3.97 9.72
N ILE A 202 -1.73 4.14 9.19
CA ILE A 202 -2.14 5.32 8.44
C ILE A 202 -3.26 5.98 9.23
N LYS A 203 -2.98 7.17 9.73
CA LYS A 203 -3.95 8.04 10.39
C LYS A 203 -4.60 8.96 9.36
N PHE A 204 -5.93 9.02 9.39
CA PHE A 204 -6.70 10.00 8.63
C PHE A 204 -7.88 10.50 9.46
N GLY A 205 -7.77 11.73 9.98
CA GLY A 205 -8.76 12.33 10.85
C GLY A 205 -8.85 11.71 12.25
N THR A 206 -9.99 11.91 12.90
CA THR A 206 -10.30 11.36 14.24
C THR A 206 -11.62 10.61 14.20
N LYS A 207 -11.81 9.69 15.15
CA LYS A 207 -13.07 8.97 15.35
C LYS A 207 -13.55 9.16 16.78
N THR A 208 -14.87 9.18 16.93
CA THR A 208 -15.54 9.27 18.24
C THR A 208 -16.16 7.92 18.58
N ASP A 209 -15.65 7.28 19.61
CA ASP A 209 -16.19 6.02 20.12
C ASP A 209 -17.00 6.26 21.40
N ASN A 210 -18.15 5.59 21.51
CA ASN A 210 -18.95 5.58 22.74
C ASN A 210 -18.48 4.43 23.63
N VAL A 211 -17.75 4.74 24.71
CA VAL A 211 -17.27 3.73 25.65
C VAL A 211 -18.10 3.74 26.94
N PRO A 212 -18.31 2.59 27.60
CA PRO A 212 -19.02 2.54 28.89
C PRO A 212 -18.37 3.46 29.94
N ASP A 213 -19.18 4.25 30.64
CA ASP A 213 -18.84 5.21 31.70
C ASP A 213 -19.71 4.96 32.96
N GLY A 214 -19.80 3.69 33.35
CA GLY A 214 -20.57 3.26 34.52
C GLY A 214 -22.09 3.24 34.30
N LYS A 215 -22.84 3.35 35.39
CA LYS A 215 -24.31 3.39 35.38
C LYS A 215 -24.82 4.71 35.93
N ASP A 216 -25.92 5.22 35.39
CA ASP A 216 -26.59 6.39 35.91
C ASP A 216 -27.32 6.09 37.24
N LYS A 217 -27.97 7.11 37.81
CA LYS A 217 -28.71 7.01 39.08
C LYS A 217 -29.91 6.05 39.00
N ASP A 218 -30.35 5.70 37.80
CA ASP A 218 -31.46 4.79 37.52
C ASP A 218 -30.97 3.39 37.10
N GLY A 219 -29.65 3.14 37.16
CA GLY A 219 -29.04 1.86 36.83
C GLY A 219 -28.85 1.57 35.34
N LYS A 220 -29.09 2.55 34.44
CA LYS A 220 -28.84 2.42 33.00
C LYS A 220 -27.37 2.64 32.68
N GLU A 221 -26.86 1.91 31.69
CA GLU A 221 -25.48 2.11 31.22
C GLU A 221 -25.31 3.52 30.66
N LYS A 222 -24.32 4.23 31.19
CA LYS A 222 -23.89 5.53 30.71
C LYS A 222 -22.72 5.31 29.76
N THR A 223 -22.67 6.03 28.66
CA THR A 223 -21.50 6.07 27.77
C THR A 223 -20.84 7.43 27.84
N LYS A 224 -19.53 7.47 27.57
CA LYS A 224 -18.79 8.70 27.29
C LYS A 224 -18.23 8.64 25.88
N GLU A 225 -18.23 9.77 25.21
CA GLU A 225 -17.56 9.93 23.93
C GLU A 225 -16.06 10.08 24.16
N VAL A 226 -15.27 9.25 23.47
CA VAL A 226 -13.81 9.34 23.45
C VAL A 226 -13.38 9.58 22.02
N VAL A 227 -12.73 10.72 21.78
CA VAL A 227 -12.11 11.04 20.50
C VAL A 227 -10.72 10.43 20.46
N SER A 228 -10.42 9.67 19.41
CA SER A 228 -9.12 9.05 19.19
C SER A 228 -8.70 9.17 17.72
N ASP A 229 -7.43 8.91 17.45
CA ASP A 229 -6.92 8.87 16.07
C ASP A 229 -7.67 7.80 15.25
N ASN A 230 -8.08 8.17 14.05
CA ASN A 230 -8.72 7.23 13.13
C ASN A 230 -7.64 6.54 12.28
N ILE A 231 -7.28 5.31 12.67
CA ILE A 231 -6.35 4.46 11.92
C ILE A 231 -7.15 3.66 10.88
N ILE A 232 -6.86 3.90 9.59
CA ILE A 232 -7.72 3.42 8.50
C ILE A 232 -7.31 2.05 7.93
N ASN A 233 -6.14 1.54 8.28
CA ASN A 233 -5.60 0.30 7.74
C ASN A 233 -5.36 -0.78 8.82
N ASN A 234 -5.34 -2.03 8.36
CA ASN A 234 -4.93 -3.19 9.13
C ASN A 234 -3.47 -3.54 8.81
N THR A 235 -2.57 -3.26 9.76
CA THR A 235 -1.12 -3.48 9.59
C THR A 235 -0.70 -4.95 9.67
N ASN A 236 -1.57 -5.83 10.16
CA ASN A 236 -1.28 -7.25 10.39
C ASN A 236 -2.40 -8.13 9.81
N PRO A 237 -2.63 -8.09 8.49
CA PRO A 237 -3.71 -8.83 7.87
C PRO A 237 -3.49 -10.35 7.99
N ALA A 238 -4.59 -11.12 7.93
CA ALA A 238 -4.54 -12.54 8.25
C ALA A 238 -3.58 -13.34 7.36
N TRP A 239 -3.47 -13.01 6.06
CA TRP A 239 -2.59 -13.75 5.14
C TRP A 239 -1.08 -13.56 5.41
N LYS A 240 -0.70 -12.56 6.21
CA LYS A 240 0.69 -12.35 6.63
C LYS A 240 1.03 -13.10 7.92
N LYS A 241 0.01 -13.60 8.63
CA LYS A 241 0.20 -14.38 9.87
C LYS A 241 0.47 -15.84 9.52
N GLN A 242 1.26 -16.51 10.37
CA GLN A 242 1.50 -17.95 10.20
C GLN A 242 0.18 -18.73 10.33
N PRO A 243 -0.13 -19.68 9.43
CA PRO A 243 -1.38 -20.45 9.48
C PRO A 243 -1.63 -21.15 10.83
N SER A 244 -0.57 -21.59 11.51
CA SER A 244 -0.63 -22.25 12.82
C SER A 244 -1.07 -21.34 13.97
N LYS A 245 -1.02 -20.02 13.78
CA LYS A 245 -1.42 -19.01 14.76
C LYS A 245 -2.84 -18.49 14.53
N LEU A 246 -3.52 -18.95 13.48
CA LEU A 246 -4.86 -18.51 13.09
C LEU A 246 -5.89 -19.59 13.42
N LYS A 247 -7.04 -19.14 13.92
CA LYS A 247 -8.24 -19.95 14.12
C LYS A 247 -9.27 -19.64 13.04
N GLU A 248 -10.33 -20.44 12.99
CA GLU A 248 -11.42 -20.27 12.02
C GLU A 248 -12.07 -18.89 12.12
N GLU A 249 -12.21 -18.36 13.34
CA GLU A 249 -12.75 -17.02 13.59
C GLU A 249 -11.88 -15.91 12.99
N ASP A 250 -10.56 -16.08 12.97
CA ASP A 250 -9.65 -15.12 12.34
C ASP A 250 -9.87 -15.08 10.82
N TYR A 251 -10.04 -16.26 10.19
CA TYR A 251 -10.34 -16.36 8.77
C TYR A 251 -11.71 -15.76 8.43
N ASN A 252 -12.73 -16.01 9.23
CA ASN A 252 -14.07 -15.46 9.00
C ASN A 252 -14.10 -13.94 9.22
N SER A 253 -13.39 -13.45 10.24
CA SER A 253 -13.24 -12.00 10.49
C SER A 253 -12.54 -11.32 9.32
N PHE A 254 -11.45 -11.91 8.81
CA PHE A 254 -10.75 -11.38 7.65
C PHE A 254 -11.58 -11.44 6.36
N TYR A 255 -12.40 -12.46 6.17
CA TYR A 255 -13.36 -12.52 5.05
C TYR A 255 -14.37 -11.37 5.11
N ARG A 256 -14.92 -11.07 6.29
CA ARG A 256 -15.83 -9.93 6.50
C ARG A 256 -15.13 -8.59 6.31
N GLU A 257 -13.86 -8.50 6.70
CA GLU A 257 -13.04 -7.30 6.44
C GLU A 257 -12.87 -7.06 4.93
N LEU A 258 -12.61 -8.11 4.14
CA LEU A 258 -12.52 -8.01 2.68
C LEU A 258 -13.88 -7.69 2.03
N TYR A 259 -14.97 -8.29 2.51
CA TYR A 259 -16.31 -8.17 1.96
C TYR A 259 -17.33 -7.76 3.04
N PRO A 260 -17.34 -6.49 3.47
CA PRO A 260 -18.18 -6.03 4.59
C PRO A 260 -19.69 -6.17 4.33
N TYR A 261 -20.09 -6.22 3.06
CA TYR A 261 -21.49 -6.43 2.65
C TYR A 261 -21.87 -7.91 2.50
N SER A 262 -20.93 -8.84 2.72
CA SER A 262 -21.20 -10.28 2.74
C SER A 262 -21.59 -10.71 4.15
N PHE A 263 -22.86 -11.08 4.32
CA PHE A 263 -23.39 -11.49 5.63
C PHE A 263 -23.15 -12.98 5.95
N GLU A 264 -22.72 -13.77 4.96
CA GLU A 264 -22.52 -15.21 5.11
C GLU A 264 -21.05 -15.56 5.26
N ASP A 265 -20.76 -16.49 6.17
CA ASP A 265 -19.42 -17.05 6.31
C ASP A 265 -19.08 -17.96 5.12
N PRO A 266 -17.80 -17.99 4.71
CA PRO A 266 -17.34 -18.88 3.65
C PRO A 266 -17.49 -20.34 4.08
N LEU A 267 -17.65 -21.25 3.11
CA LEU A 267 -17.73 -22.69 3.37
C LEU A 267 -16.42 -23.22 3.95
N PHE A 268 -15.30 -22.78 3.38
CA PHE A 268 -13.95 -23.05 3.85
C PHE A 268 -12.97 -22.07 3.20
N ASN A 269 -11.72 -22.11 3.68
CA ASN A 269 -10.62 -21.30 3.17
C ASN A 269 -9.40 -22.15 2.84
N ILE A 270 -8.50 -21.57 2.04
CA ILE A 270 -7.20 -22.11 1.66
C ILE A 270 -6.18 -21.00 1.91
N HIS A 271 -5.33 -21.19 2.92
CA HIS A 271 -4.21 -20.30 3.18
C HIS A 271 -3.02 -20.71 2.31
N LEU A 272 -2.64 -19.82 1.39
CA LEU A 272 -1.44 -19.91 0.56
C LEU A 272 -0.26 -19.29 1.32
N ASN A 273 0.80 -20.08 1.52
CA ASN A 273 2.04 -19.58 2.10
C ASN A 273 3.19 -20.37 1.45
N VAL A 274 3.81 -19.76 0.44
CA VAL A 274 4.85 -20.33 -0.41
C VAL A 274 6.02 -19.35 -0.48
N ASP A 275 7.21 -19.85 -0.24
CA ASP A 275 8.47 -19.10 -0.26
C ASP A 275 9.44 -19.56 -1.36
N TYR A 276 9.19 -20.72 -1.98
CA TYR A 276 9.98 -21.26 -3.09
C TYR A 276 9.11 -22.10 -4.06
N PRO A 277 9.31 -22.05 -5.40
CA PRO A 277 10.31 -21.27 -6.15
C PRO A 277 9.92 -19.80 -6.40
N PHE A 278 8.77 -19.37 -5.89
CA PHE A 278 8.27 -18.00 -5.93
C PHE A 278 7.64 -17.67 -4.58
N ASN A 279 7.48 -16.38 -4.29
CA ASN A 279 6.82 -15.91 -3.08
C ASN A 279 5.34 -15.66 -3.33
N LEU A 280 4.50 -16.42 -2.64
CA LEU A 280 3.04 -16.32 -2.74
C LEU A 280 2.43 -16.49 -1.36
N THR A 281 1.79 -15.43 -0.88
CA THR A 281 0.95 -15.47 0.31
C THR A 281 -0.47 -15.10 -0.06
N GLY A 282 -1.45 -15.54 0.72
CA GLY A 282 -2.83 -15.23 0.41
C GLY A 282 -3.82 -16.15 1.10
N ILE A 283 -5.09 -15.78 1.05
CA ILE A 283 -6.17 -16.62 1.53
C ILE A 283 -7.26 -16.61 0.48
N LEU A 284 -7.60 -17.79 -0.02
CA LEU A 284 -8.73 -18.00 -0.92
C LEU A 284 -9.90 -18.58 -0.14
N TYR A 285 -11.10 -18.09 -0.41
CA TYR A 285 -12.34 -18.44 0.25
C TYR A 285 -13.32 -19.02 -0.75
N PHE A 286 -14.02 -20.06 -0.34
CA PHE A 286 -15.14 -20.64 -1.08
C PHE A 286 -16.44 -20.04 -0.54
N PRO A 287 -17.02 -19.04 -1.23
CA PRO A 287 -18.28 -18.43 -0.77
C PRO A 287 -19.44 -19.42 -0.90
N ARG A 288 -20.49 -19.22 -0.09
CA ARG A 288 -21.76 -19.90 -0.33
C ARG A 288 -22.43 -19.30 -1.56
N LEU A 289 -22.70 -20.14 -2.56
CA LEU A 289 -23.40 -19.71 -3.76
C LEU A 289 -24.88 -19.54 -3.45
N LYS A 290 -25.43 -18.36 -3.75
CA LYS A 290 -26.87 -18.12 -3.74
C LYS A 290 -27.42 -18.39 -5.14
N ASN A 291 -28.63 -18.96 -5.23
CA ASN A 291 -29.34 -19.21 -6.49
C ASN A 291 -29.79 -17.93 -7.24
N LYS A 292 -29.10 -16.80 -7.07
CA LYS A 292 -29.33 -15.58 -7.86
C LYS A 292 -28.48 -15.64 -9.13
N VAL A 293 -29.11 -15.24 -10.22
CA VAL A 293 -28.67 -15.46 -11.61
C VAL A 293 -27.36 -14.75 -11.99
N GLU A 294 -26.85 -13.83 -11.16
CA GLU A 294 -25.56 -13.17 -11.40
C GLU A 294 -24.46 -13.72 -10.50
N ILE A 295 -23.67 -14.61 -11.09
CA ILE A 295 -22.37 -15.00 -10.57
C ILE A 295 -21.42 -13.80 -10.74
N GLN A 296 -21.09 -13.13 -9.63
CA GLN A 296 -20.07 -12.09 -9.64
C GLN A 296 -18.68 -12.74 -9.73
N LYS A 297 -17.97 -12.49 -10.82
CA LYS A 297 -16.56 -12.86 -10.99
C LYS A 297 -15.64 -11.80 -10.35
N ASP A 298 -14.34 -12.08 -10.33
CA ASP A 298 -13.28 -11.12 -10.01
C ASP A 298 -13.35 -10.56 -8.58
N LYS A 299 -13.65 -11.44 -7.61
CA LYS A 299 -13.64 -11.07 -6.20
C LYS A 299 -12.29 -11.26 -5.53
N ILE A 300 -11.31 -11.85 -6.21
CA ILE A 300 -9.97 -12.06 -5.65
C ILE A 300 -9.16 -10.79 -5.84
N GLN A 301 -8.64 -10.24 -4.75
CA GLN A 301 -7.81 -9.04 -4.79
C GLN A 301 -6.32 -9.43 -4.90
N LEU A 302 -5.64 -8.87 -5.90
CA LEU A 302 -4.20 -9.01 -6.10
C LEU A 302 -3.45 -7.88 -5.42
N TYR A 303 -2.44 -8.26 -4.66
CA TYR A 303 -1.52 -7.39 -3.97
C TYR A 303 -0.07 -7.70 -4.36
N CYS A 304 0.78 -6.69 -4.25
CA CYS A 304 2.22 -6.83 -4.29
C CYS A 304 2.78 -6.07 -3.09
N ASN A 305 3.45 -6.78 -2.18
CA ASN A 305 3.96 -6.23 -0.93
C ASN A 305 2.87 -5.48 -0.13
N GLN A 306 1.68 -6.07 -0.04
CA GLN A 306 0.51 -5.51 0.65
C GLN A 306 -0.05 -4.20 0.04
N VAL A 307 0.42 -3.77 -1.13
CA VAL A 307 -0.20 -2.71 -1.94
C VAL A 307 -1.20 -3.32 -2.90
N PHE A 308 -2.40 -2.78 -2.96
CA PHE A 308 -3.43 -3.25 -3.90
C PHE A 308 -3.03 -2.96 -5.35
N VAL A 309 -3.13 -3.97 -6.21
CA VAL A 309 -2.84 -3.87 -7.65
C VAL A 309 -4.14 -3.86 -8.44
N THR A 310 -4.95 -4.92 -8.32
CA THR A 310 -6.20 -5.08 -9.08
C THR A 310 -7.04 -6.22 -8.51
N ASP A 311 -8.34 -6.26 -8.80
CA ASP A 311 -9.23 -7.40 -8.58
C ASP A 311 -9.37 -8.31 -9.83
N SER A 312 -8.87 -7.85 -10.97
CA SER A 312 -8.85 -8.58 -12.24
C SER A 312 -7.71 -9.58 -12.28
N VAL A 313 -7.92 -10.78 -11.74
CA VAL A 313 -6.90 -11.85 -11.62
C VAL A 313 -6.81 -12.79 -12.83
N GLU A 314 -7.30 -12.38 -14.00
CA GLU A 314 -7.21 -13.15 -15.25
C GLU A 314 -5.76 -13.60 -15.53
N GLY A 315 -5.58 -14.90 -15.78
CA GLY A 315 -4.27 -15.51 -16.03
C GLY A 315 -3.48 -15.88 -14.77
N ILE A 316 -3.74 -15.26 -13.63
CA ILE A 316 -3.16 -15.64 -12.31
C ILE A 316 -4.01 -16.72 -11.66
N VAL A 317 -5.32 -16.58 -11.74
CA VAL A 317 -6.28 -17.56 -11.24
C VAL A 317 -6.99 -18.18 -12.45
N PRO A 318 -7.05 -19.52 -12.55
CA PRO A 318 -7.79 -20.17 -13.63
C PRO A 318 -9.26 -19.74 -13.66
N ASP A 319 -9.85 -19.63 -14.85
CA ASP A 319 -11.22 -19.14 -15.04
C ASP A 319 -12.26 -19.86 -14.17
N PHE A 320 -12.13 -21.18 -13.99
CA PHE A 320 -13.05 -21.97 -13.18
C PHE A 320 -12.94 -21.69 -11.66
N LEU A 321 -11.87 -21.01 -11.23
CA LEU A 321 -11.64 -20.56 -9.85
C LEU A 321 -11.92 -19.06 -9.64
N THR A 322 -12.35 -18.33 -10.67
CA THR A 322 -12.71 -16.90 -10.55
C THR A 322 -13.94 -16.64 -9.67
N LEU A 323 -14.67 -17.71 -9.32
CA LEU A 323 -15.78 -17.71 -8.35
C LEU A 323 -15.32 -17.59 -6.91
N LEU A 324 -14.04 -17.85 -6.65
CA LEU A 324 -13.49 -17.74 -5.31
C LEU A 324 -13.37 -16.28 -4.91
N HIS A 325 -13.39 -16.07 -3.61
CA HIS A 325 -13.10 -14.78 -3.00
C HIS A 325 -11.70 -14.87 -2.37
N GLY A 326 -11.11 -13.73 -2.05
CA GLY A 326 -9.96 -13.65 -1.18
C GLY A 326 -8.90 -12.70 -1.67
N VAL A 327 -7.67 -13.00 -1.27
CA VAL A 327 -6.49 -12.16 -1.51
C VAL A 327 -5.32 -13.02 -1.95
N ILE A 328 -4.54 -12.51 -2.89
CA ILE A 328 -3.26 -13.06 -3.32
C ILE A 328 -2.24 -11.92 -3.23
N ASP A 329 -1.12 -12.16 -2.56
CA ASP A 329 -0.03 -11.20 -2.39
C ASP A 329 1.28 -11.85 -2.81
N SER A 330 1.90 -11.30 -3.86
CA SER A 330 3.15 -11.80 -4.43
C SER A 330 4.07 -10.64 -4.84
N PRO A 331 5.29 -10.55 -4.27
CA PRO A 331 6.29 -9.57 -4.72
C PRO A 331 6.83 -9.88 -6.13
N ASP A 332 6.64 -11.10 -6.62
CA ASP A 332 7.07 -11.51 -7.96
C ASP A 332 6.20 -10.93 -9.08
N ILE A 333 5.04 -10.37 -8.73
CA ILE A 333 4.13 -9.72 -9.66
C ILE A 333 4.32 -8.20 -9.54
N PRO A 334 4.77 -7.49 -10.59
CA PRO A 334 5.00 -6.05 -10.51
C PRO A 334 3.72 -5.23 -10.27
N LEU A 335 3.85 -4.05 -9.66
CA LEU A 335 2.73 -3.14 -9.36
C LEU A 335 2.08 -2.52 -10.61
N ASN A 336 2.87 -2.29 -11.66
CA ASN A 336 2.46 -1.56 -12.87
C ASN A 336 2.41 -2.50 -14.08
N ILE A 337 1.39 -3.35 -14.15
CA ILE A 337 1.26 -4.36 -15.21
C ILE A 337 -0.03 -4.18 -16.00
N SER A 338 0.06 -4.43 -17.30
CA SER A 338 -1.12 -4.61 -18.13
C SER A 338 -1.67 -6.03 -17.99
N ARG A 339 -2.96 -6.21 -18.27
CA ARG A 339 -3.58 -7.55 -18.35
C ARG A 339 -2.86 -8.47 -19.33
N SER A 340 -2.38 -7.92 -20.46
CA SER A 340 -1.62 -8.68 -21.46
C SER A 340 -0.28 -9.19 -20.95
N TYR A 341 0.39 -8.44 -20.08
CA TYR A 341 1.65 -8.86 -19.47
C TYR A 341 1.43 -10.10 -18.60
N LEU A 342 0.43 -10.05 -17.71
CA LEU A 342 0.10 -11.14 -16.77
C LEU A 342 -0.09 -12.49 -17.46
N GLN A 343 -0.82 -12.54 -18.57
CA GLN A 343 -1.12 -13.79 -19.27
C GLN A 343 0.11 -14.43 -19.93
N SER A 344 1.11 -13.63 -20.28
CA SER A 344 2.31 -14.08 -20.98
C SER A 344 3.44 -14.52 -20.05
N ASP A 345 3.44 -14.05 -18.80
CA ASP A 345 4.54 -14.25 -17.86
C ASP A 345 4.61 -15.70 -17.34
N ALA A 346 5.81 -16.30 -17.42
CA ALA A 346 6.03 -17.68 -17.00
C ALA A 346 5.84 -17.91 -15.50
N ARG A 347 6.17 -16.92 -14.66
CA ARG A 347 5.96 -16.97 -13.21
C ARG A 347 4.49 -16.94 -12.86
N VAL A 348 3.71 -16.10 -13.56
CA VAL A 348 2.25 -16.06 -13.40
C VAL A 348 1.62 -17.43 -13.69
N LYS A 349 2.07 -18.12 -14.76
CA LYS A 349 1.62 -19.49 -15.06
C LYS A 349 1.97 -20.50 -13.97
N GLN A 350 3.16 -20.39 -13.37
CA GLN A 350 3.57 -21.24 -12.24
C GLN A 350 2.71 -21.00 -11.00
N ILE A 351 2.41 -19.74 -10.69
CA ILE A 351 1.52 -19.33 -9.60
C ILE A 351 0.11 -19.92 -9.83
N ALA A 352 -0.45 -19.75 -11.03
CA ALA A 352 -1.76 -20.29 -11.39
C ALA A 352 -1.83 -21.82 -11.24
N GLY A 353 -0.80 -22.54 -11.69
CA GLY A 353 -0.68 -23.99 -11.52
C GLY A 353 -0.63 -24.42 -10.05
N HIS A 354 0.09 -23.66 -9.21
CA HIS A 354 0.17 -23.94 -7.78
C HIS A 354 -1.17 -23.70 -7.07
N ILE A 355 -1.85 -22.60 -7.37
CA ILE A 355 -3.19 -22.31 -6.83
C ILE A 355 -4.17 -23.43 -7.20
N SER A 356 -4.16 -23.85 -8.46
CA SER A 356 -5.00 -24.96 -8.95
C SER A 356 -4.77 -26.24 -8.15
N LYS A 357 -3.50 -26.58 -7.91
CA LYS A 357 -3.11 -27.75 -7.12
C LYS A 357 -3.59 -27.63 -5.67
N LYS A 358 -3.37 -26.49 -5.01
CA LYS A 358 -3.80 -26.28 -3.62
C LYS A 358 -5.32 -26.36 -3.46
N VAL A 359 -6.07 -25.85 -4.43
CA VAL A 359 -7.52 -26.01 -4.48
C VAL A 359 -7.93 -27.46 -4.63
N ALA A 360 -7.34 -28.19 -5.59
CA ALA A 360 -7.62 -29.61 -5.79
C ALA A 360 -7.32 -30.44 -4.54
N ASP A 361 -6.14 -30.25 -3.94
CA ASP A 361 -5.73 -30.95 -2.71
C ASP A 361 -6.72 -30.70 -1.56
N LYS A 362 -7.22 -29.46 -1.41
CA LYS A 362 -8.19 -29.12 -0.36
C LYS A 362 -9.55 -29.79 -0.61
N LEU A 363 -10.04 -29.75 -1.85
CA LEU A 363 -11.30 -30.39 -2.23
C LEU A 363 -11.23 -31.91 -2.04
N GLU A 364 -10.13 -32.54 -2.40
CA GLU A 364 -9.92 -33.98 -2.19
C GLU A 364 -9.86 -34.32 -0.69
N GLN A 365 -9.20 -33.49 0.12
CA GLN A 365 -9.16 -33.66 1.57
C GLN A 365 -10.57 -33.59 2.18
N LEU A 366 -11.38 -32.59 1.77
CA LEU A 366 -12.76 -32.44 2.24
C LEU A 366 -13.62 -33.62 1.79
N PHE A 367 -13.51 -34.02 0.51
CA PHE A 367 -14.22 -35.17 -0.03
C PHE A 367 -13.92 -36.44 0.76
N LYS A 368 -12.66 -36.67 1.16
CA LYS A 368 -12.27 -37.83 1.98
C LYS A 368 -12.78 -37.74 3.42
N LYS A 369 -12.87 -36.54 3.99
CA LYS A 369 -13.22 -36.32 5.40
C LYS A 369 -14.73 -36.36 5.65
N ASP A 370 -15.53 -35.75 4.76
CA ASP A 370 -16.99 -35.61 4.89
C ASP A 370 -17.75 -36.51 3.90
N ARG A 371 -17.17 -37.67 3.58
CA ARG A 371 -17.81 -38.71 2.74
C ARG A 371 -18.93 -39.43 3.50
N LYS A 372 -19.98 -38.73 3.90
CA LYS A 372 -21.24 -39.40 4.24
C LYS A 372 -21.91 -39.79 2.92
N ASP A 373 -21.66 -41.04 2.56
CA ASP A 373 -22.12 -41.83 1.40
C ASP A 373 -21.87 -41.21 0.01
#